data_AF-A0AAE2Y219-F1
#
_entry.id   AF-A0AAE2Y219-F1
#
_cell.length_a   1.000
_cell.length_b   1.000
_cell.length_c   1.000
_cell.angle_alpha   90.00
_cell.angle_beta   90.00
_cell.angle_gamma   90.00
#
_symmetry.space_group_name_H-M   'P 1'
#
loop_
_entity.id
_entity.type
_entity.pdbx_description
1 polymer ?
#
loop_
_entity_poly.entity_id
_entity_poly.type
_entity_poly.pdbx_seq_one_letter_code
_entity_poly.pdbx_strand_id
1 'polypeptide(L)'
;YEFDFAVQEGRWIEYLYGDLFRKIQNTRELYNLEKVIEGEESIPVEKAMHILHERIKMADSYIVPVINKWKKTHEASTNNDAAITFCAAVLKSTHSEAILALQQAKRRLIRVLRKFSEAFEHSSDKSLFEADTKVGQMSEGSATPLDKVYELIDDLEKSLQAMSVHAIAQIILEVTPKPIALEPTVGVSDYLIVTPPIMRNGMVGPDLKEPCDFLERDLVFAKRRVIAVRDNFLLERVRKVHKALLSKGQGIEESAAWIIYKISQDFNLPPITNQQALEYLKKKLAGKEGDLSDLIEKIITEYLWERIVLPIQIEEKES
;
A
#
# COMPACT_ATOMS: atom_id res chain seq x y z
N TYR A 1 -8.33 -1.47 -21.51
CA TYR A 1 -9.28 -2.24 -20.68
C TYR A 1 -8.55 -3.06 -19.61
N GLU A 2 -7.53 -3.86 -19.94
CA GLU A 2 -6.67 -4.51 -18.92
C GLU A 2 -5.72 -3.54 -18.18
N PHE A 3 -5.35 -2.43 -18.82
CA PHE A 3 -4.46 -1.39 -18.26
C PHE A 3 -5.13 -0.57 -17.14
N ASP A 4 -6.36 -0.07 -17.36
CA ASP A 4 -7.12 0.61 -16.32
C ASP A 4 -7.45 -0.34 -15.15
N PHE A 5 -7.66 -1.63 -15.43
CA PHE A 5 -7.88 -2.65 -14.40
C PHE A 5 -6.62 -2.91 -13.55
N ALA A 6 -5.44 -3.00 -14.16
CA ALA A 6 -4.16 -3.19 -13.46
C ALA A 6 -3.75 -1.97 -12.62
N VAL A 7 -4.09 -0.76 -13.09
CA VAL A 7 -3.84 0.52 -12.40
C VAL A 7 -4.88 0.79 -11.30
N GLN A 8 -6.16 0.43 -11.51
CA GLN A 8 -7.23 0.64 -10.52
C GLN A 8 -7.27 -0.40 -9.39
N GLU A 9 -6.88 -1.66 -9.60
CA GLU A 9 -6.93 -2.69 -8.54
C GLU A 9 -5.70 -2.70 -7.61
N GLY A 10 -4.70 -1.83 -7.79
CA GLY A 10 -3.55 -1.76 -6.88
C GLY A 10 -2.68 -3.02 -6.81
N ARG A 11 -2.95 -4.05 -7.63
CA ARG A 11 -2.21 -5.34 -7.63
C ARG A 11 -0.76 -5.22 -8.03
N TRP A 12 -0.41 -4.22 -8.84
CA TRP A 12 0.98 -3.98 -9.22
C TRP A 12 1.76 -3.29 -8.10
N ILE A 13 1.06 -2.46 -7.31
CA ILE A 13 1.59 -1.81 -6.12
C ILE A 13 1.69 -2.85 -5.00
N GLU A 14 0.68 -3.64 -4.67
CA GLU A 14 0.74 -4.65 -3.60
C GLU A 14 1.91 -5.67 -3.77
N TYR A 15 2.25 -6.05 -5.01
CA TYR A 15 3.39 -6.93 -5.32
C TYR A 15 4.77 -6.24 -5.23
N LEU A 16 4.83 -4.90 -5.31
CA LEU A 16 6.05 -4.09 -5.12
C LEU A 16 6.11 -3.37 -3.75
N TYR A 17 4.96 -3.22 -3.07
CA TYR A 17 4.71 -2.28 -1.97
C TYR A 17 4.23 -2.92 -0.67
N GLY A 18 4.14 -4.25 -0.56
CA GLY A 18 4.05 -4.86 0.77
C GLY A 18 5.12 -4.31 1.73
N ASP A 19 6.26 -3.90 1.17
CA ASP A 19 7.36 -3.25 1.90
C ASP A 19 7.53 -1.75 1.59
N LEU A 20 7.05 -1.20 0.47
CA LEU A 20 7.27 0.22 0.13
C LEU A 20 6.40 1.17 0.97
N PHE A 21 5.15 0.85 1.33
CA PHE A 21 4.43 1.68 2.31
C PHE A 21 5.06 1.59 3.72
N ARG A 22 5.64 0.43 4.08
CA ARG A 22 6.41 0.24 5.31
C ARG A 22 7.74 1.01 5.29
N LYS A 23 8.42 1.04 4.15
CA LYS A 23 9.66 1.80 3.92
C LYS A 23 9.40 3.30 3.77
N ILE A 24 8.22 3.67 3.27
CA ILE A 24 7.72 5.04 3.32
C ILE A 24 7.45 5.48 4.77
N GLN A 25 7.10 4.59 5.71
CA GLN A 25 7.09 4.98 7.13
C GLN A 25 8.48 5.34 7.67
N ASN A 26 9.58 4.86 7.05
CA ASN A 26 10.94 5.33 7.35
C ASN A 26 11.17 6.78 6.89
N THR A 27 10.29 7.37 6.08
CA THR A 27 10.36 8.82 5.78
C THR A 27 10.00 9.67 7.00
N ARG A 28 9.58 9.09 8.14
CA ARG A 28 9.38 9.82 9.39
C ARG A 28 10.64 10.55 9.86
N GLU A 29 11.81 9.93 9.70
CA GLU A 29 13.09 10.56 10.05
C GLU A 29 13.37 11.75 9.14
N LEU A 30 13.26 11.56 7.83
CA LEU A 30 13.36 12.64 6.84
C LEU A 30 12.35 13.76 7.12
N TYR A 31 11.10 13.41 7.38
CA TYR A 31 10.03 14.36 7.68
C TYR A 31 10.31 15.16 8.96
N ASN A 32 10.85 14.53 10.00
CA ASN A 32 11.26 15.21 11.22
C ASN A 32 12.40 16.20 10.93
N LEU A 33 13.40 15.80 10.12
CA LEU A 33 14.51 16.67 9.73
C LEU A 33 14.02 17.87 8.92
N GLU A 34 13.11 17.65 7.97
CA GLU A 34 12.51 18.69 7.15
C GLU A 34 11.60 19.63 7.94
N LYS A 35 10.89 19.11 8.96
CA LYS A 35 10.05 19.92 9.84
C LYS A 35 10.88 20.88 10.70
N VAL A 36 12.09 20.48 11.11
CA VAL A 36 12.99 21.34 11.90
C VAL A 36 13.40 22.60 11.12
N ILE A 37 13.52 22.49 9.79
CA ILE A 37 13.91 23.62 8.93
C ILE A 37 12.68 24.38 8.37
N GLU A 38 11.46 23.91 8.63
CA GLU A 38 10.22 24.51 8.15
C GLU A 38 9.92 25.80 8.95
N GLY A 39 10.39 26.94 8.44
CA GLY A 39 10.21 28.26 9.06
C GLY A 39 11.52 28.93 9.51
N GLU A 40 12.66 28.25 9.39
CA GLU A 40 13.98 28.87 9.64
C GLU A 40 14.38 29.77 8.45
N GLU A 41 14.93 30.95 8.76
CA GLU A 41 15.47 31.91 7.77
C GLU A 41 16.79 31.42 7.16
N SER A 42 17.61 30.69 7.93
CA SER A 42 18.86 30.08 7.47
C SER A 42 18.98 28.65 7.98
N ILE A 43 19.51 27.76 7.14
CA ILE A 43 19.67 26.34 7.44
C ILE A 43 21.15 26.03 7.66
N PRO A 44 21.56 25.39 8.77
CA PRO A 44 22.92 24.90 8.95
C PRO A 44 23.34 23.95 7.82
N VAL A 45 24.57 24.09 7.34
CA VAL A 45 25.13 23.35 6.19
C VAL A 45 25.04 21.84 6.39
N GLU A 46 25.39 21.36 7.59
CA GLU A 46 25.38 19.94 7.95
C GLU A 46 23.97 19.36 7.93
N LYS A 47 22.97 20.15 8.36
CA LYS A 47 21.56 19.73 8.29
C LYS A 47 21.08 19.67 6.84
N ALA A 48 21.42 20.66 6.02
CA ALA A 48 21.08 20.66 4.60
C ALA A 48 21.70 19.46 3.87
N MET A 49 22.97 19.15 4.12
CA MET A 49 23.64 17.95 3.59
C MET A 49 22.97 16.67 4.06
N HIS A 50 22.65 16.55 5.36
CA HIS A 50 22.02 15.36 5.91
C HIS A 50 20.64 15.11 5.29
N ILE A 51 19.82 16.15 5.15
CA ILE A 51 18.50 16.05 4.51
C ILE A 51 18.64 15.67 3.04
N LEU A 52 19.55 16.32 2.30
CA LEU A 52 19.79 16.01 0.90
C LEU A 52 20.18 14.53 0.70
N HIS A 53 21.09 13.99 1.52
CA HIS A 53 21.46 12.59 1.45
C HIS A 53 20.33 11.63 1.75
N GLU A 54 19.58 11.86 2.82
CA GLU A 54 18.46 10.99 3.15
C GLU A 54 17.37 11.04 2.06
N ARG A 55 17.13 12.21 1.44
CA ARG A 55 16.24 12.30 0.26
C ARG A 55 16.74 11.47 -0.92
N ILE A 56 18.01 11.60 -1.29
CA ILE A 56 18.61 10.85 -2.41
C ILE A 56 18.53 9.35 -2.13
N LYS A 57 18.99 8.93 -0.95
CA LYS A 57 18.96 7.53 -0.51
C LYS A 57 17.55 6.95 -0.51
N MET A 58 16.55 7.68 -0.01
CA MET A 58 15.15 7.24 -0.01
C MET A 58 14.60 7.12 -1.44
N ALA A 59 14.84 8.11 -2.30
CA ALA A 59 14.40 8.08 -3.69
C ALA A 59 15.01 6.90 -4.45
N ASP A 60 16.34 6.72 -4.36
CA ASP A 60 17.08 5.71 -5.11
C ASP A 60 16.84 4.29 -4.60
N SER A 61 16.71 4.11 -3.27
CA SER A 61 16.51 2.79 -2.68
C SER A 61 15.09 2.27 -2.85
N TYR A 62 14.09 3.17 -2.89
CA TYR A 62 12.70 2.79 -2.71
C TYR A 62 11.79 3.15 -3.88
N ILE A 63 11.95 4.33 -4.50
CA ILE A 63 10.99 4.84 -5.48
C ILE A 63 11.50 4.62 -6.91
N VAL A 64 12.76 4.93 -7.19
CA VAL A 64 13.38 4.76 -8.51
C VAL A 64 13.28 3.32 -9.04
N PRO A 65 13.59 2.25 -8.26
CA PRO A 65 13.51 0.88 -8.75
C PRO A 65 12.09 0.49 -9.17
N VAL A 66 11.10 1.04 -8.47
CA VAL A 66 9.68 0.76 -8.68
C VAL A 66 9.19 1.45 -9.95
N ILE A 67 9.53 2.73 -10.16
CA ILE A 67 9.20 3.44 -11.41
C ILE A 67 9.87 2.74 -12.59
N ASN A 68 11.15 2.38 -12.48
CA ASN A 68 11.88 1.71 -13.55
C ASN A 68 11.27 0.35 -13.90
N LYS A 69 10.87 -0.45 -12.90
CA LYS A 69 10.18 -1.70 -13.15
C LYS A 69 8.83 -1.47 -13.84
N TRP A 70 8.08 -0.45 -13.42
CA TRP A 70 6.80 -0.11 -14.02
C TRP A 70 6.92 0.30 -15.48
N LYS A 71 7.94 1.11 -15.81
CA LYS A 71 8.22 1.50 -17.20
C LYS A 71 8.59 0.29 -18.07
N LYS A 72 9.34 -0.68 -17.52
CA LYS A 72 9.67 -1.92 -18.26
C LYS A 72 8.45 -2.75 -18.62
N THR A 73 7.41 -2.74 -17.81
CA THR A 73 6.17 -3.49 -18.12
C THR A 73 5.16 -2.68 -18.92
N HIS A 74 5.41 -1.39 -19.10
CA HIS A 74 4.54 -0.46 -19.81
C HIS A 74 5.39 0.34 -20.81
N GLU A 75 5.95 -0.33 -21.82
CA GLU A 75 6.95 0.27 -22.71
C GLU A 75 6.46 1.51 -23.48
N ALA A 76 5.14 1.64 -23.68
CA ALA A 76 4.52 2.80 -24.31
C ALA A 76 4.25 3.98 -23.34
N SER A 77 4.49 3.80 -22.03
CA SER A 77 4.19 4.83 -21.03
C SER A 77 5.28 5.88 -20.94
N THR A 78 4.87 7.12 -20.74
CA THR A 78 5.77 8.24 -20.53
C THR A 78 6.12 8.41 -19.06
N ASN A 79 7.18 9.20 -18.80
CA ASN A 79 7.54 9.64 -17.45
C ASN A 79 6.39 10.41 -16.76
N ASN A 80 5.59 11.14 -17.53
CA ASN A 80 4.42 11.82 -17.02
C ASN A 80 3.33 10.84 -16.56
N ASP A 81 3.11 9.76 -17.30
CA ASP A 81 2.15 8.72 -16.92
C ASP A 81 2.59 8.03 -15.62
N ALA A 82 3.89 7.71 -15.52
CA ALA A 82 4.46 7.18 -14.28
C ALA A 82 4.21 8.14 -13.11
N ALA A 83 4.58 9.42 -13.25
CA ALA A 83 4.43 10.40 -12.18
C ALA A 83 2.97 10.51 -11.70
N ILE A 84 2.01 10.62 -12.64
CA ILE A 84 0.58 10.74 -12.33
C ILE A 84 0.07 9.48 -11.64
N THR A 85 0.38 8.30 -12.19
CA THR A 85 -0.08 7.02 -11.63
C THR A 85 0.45 6.80 -10.22
N PHE A 86 1.75 7.03 -9.99
CA PHE A 86 2.34 6.88 -8.66
C PHE A 86 1.80 7.91 -7.67
N CYS A 87 1.66 9.16 -8.07
CA CYS A 87 1.10 10.22 -7.22
C CYS A 87 -0.34 9.93 -6.82
N ALA A 88 -1.19 9.54 -7.78
CA ALA A 88 -2.59 9.20 -7.53
C ALA A 88 -2.71 8.04 -6.53
N ALA A 89 -1.85 7.03 -6.67
CA ALA A 89 -1.82 5.89 -5.77
C ALA A 89 -1.37 6.25 -4.35
N VAL A 90 -0.33 7.09 -4.23
CA VAL A 90 0.21 7.54 -2.94
C VAL A 90 -0.81 8.39 -2.18
N LEU A 91 -1.54 9.27 -2.89
CA LEU A 91 -2.55 10.15 -2.30
C LEU A 91 -3.93 9.51 -2.16
N LYS A 92 -4.17 8.36 -2.81
CA LYS A 92 -5.51 7.77 -2.98
C LYS A 92 -6.49 8.76 -3.61
N SER A 93 -6.03 9.43 -4.67
CA SER A 93 -6.76 10.51 -5.36
C SER A 93 -7.02 10.17 -6.83
N THR A 94 -7.82 11.00 -7.50
CA THR A 94 -7.98 10.94 -8.96
C THR A 94 -6.71 11.41 -9.68
N HIS A 95 -6.57 11.07 -10.97
CA HIS A 95 -5.44 11.54 -11.80
C HIS A 95 -5.40 13.07 -11.93
N SER A 96 -6.57 13.73 -12.01
CA SER A 96 -6.65 15.20 -12.07
C SER A 96 -6.13 15.85 -10.79
N GLU A 97 -6.48 15.31 -9.62
CA GLU A 97 -5.96 15.77 -8.33
C GLU A 97 -4.46 15.50 -8.20
N ALA A 98 -3.99 14.34 -8.68
CA ALA A 98 -2.58 13.98 -8.68
C ALA A 98 -1.73 14.94 -9.51
N ILE A 99 -2.20 15.37 -10.68
CA ILE A 99 -1.50 16.37 -11.51
C ILE A 99 -1.30 17.68 -10.74
N LEU A 100 -2.33 18.17 -10.05
CA LEU A 100 -2.24 19.39 -9.25
C LEU A 100 -1.27 19.21 -8.08
N ALA A 101 -1.32 18.06 -7.40
CA ALA A 101 -0.41 17.73 -6.31
C ALA A 101 1.05 17.66 -6.76
N LEU A 102 1.34 17.02 -7.89
CA LEU A 102 2.68 16.96 -8.48
C LEU A 102 3.24 18.36 -8.77
N GLN A 103 2.41 19.26 -9.33
CA GLN A 103 2.84 20.63 -9.61
C GLN A 103 3.12 21.44 -8.34
N GLN A 104 2.30 21.26 -7.29
CA GLN A 104 2.51 21.91 -6.01
C GLN A 104 3.77 21.38 -5.31
N ALA A 105 3.95 20.06 -5.31
CA ALA A 105 5.12 19.39 -4.74
C ALA A 105 6.40 19.79 -5.48
N LYS A 106 6.42 19.81 -6.82
CA LYS A 106 7.53 20.34 -7.62
C LYS A 106 7.94 21.75 -7.17
N ARG A 107 6.97 22.68 -7.04
CA ARG A 107 7.25 24.06 -6.60
C ARG A 107 7.75 24.14 -5.16
N ARG A 108 7.27 23.26 -4.28
CA ARG A 108 7.72 23.20 -2.88
C ARG A 108 9.15 22.66 -2.81
N LEU A 109 9.44 21.57 -3.50
CA LEU A 109 10.76 20.96 -3.54
C LEU A 109 11.82 21.91 -4.10
N ILE A 110 11.54 22.60 -5.21
CA ILE A 110 12.47 23.60 -5.77
C ILE A 110 12.79 24.69 -4.73
N ARG A 111 11.80 25.16 -3.96
CA ARG A 111 12.03 26.16 -2.90
C ARG A 111 12.93 25.62 -1.78
N VAL A 112 12.76 24.37 -1.38
CA VAL A 112 13.62 23.73 -0.37
C VAL A 112 15.05 23.59 -0.89
N LEU A 113 15.21 23.11 -2.12
CA LEU A 113 16.52 22.94 -2.76
C LEU A 113 17.26 24.26 -2.92
N ARG A 114 16.56 25.36 -3.24
CA ARG A 114 17.18 26.70 -3.28
C ARG A 114 17.68 27.17 -1.91
N LYS A 115 16.99 26.83 -0.81
CA LYS A 115 17.53 27.08 0.53
C LYS A 115 18.78 26.25 0.82
N PHE A 116 18.88 25.03 0.29
CA PHE A 116 20.09 24.22 0.42
C PHE A 116 21.25 24.83 -0.38
N SER A 117 21.02 25.28 -1.62
CA SER A 117 22.06 25.98 -2.38
C SER A 117 22.54 27.23 -1.67
N GLU A 118 21.62 28.05 -1.14
CA GLU A 118 21.98 29.24 -0.35
C GLU A 118 22.86 28.86 0.86
N ALA A 119 22.48 27.82 1.62
CA ALA A 119 23.26 27.35 2.76
C ALA A 119 24.67 26.89 2.33
N PHE A 120 24.78 26.18 1.21
CA PHE A 120 26.06 25.68 0.70
C PHE A 120 26.97 26.80 0.16
N GLU A 121 26.42 27.77 -0.56
CA GLU A 121 27.17 28.93 -1.09
C GLU A 121 27.74 29.83 0.02
N HIS A 122 26.99 30.00 1.12
CA HIS A 122 27.40 30.84 2.25
C HIS A 122 28.24 30.10 3.29
N SER A 123 28.53 28.81 3.08
CA SER A 123 29.41 28.04 3.96
C SER A 123 30.85 28.51 3.86
N SER A 124 31.42 28.95 4.97
CA SER A 124 32.86 29.23 5.09
C SER A 124 33.70 27.96 5.21
N ASP A 125 33.10 26.83 5.60
CA ASP A 125 33.78 25.57 5.83
C ASP A 125 33.65 24.64 4.61
N LYS A 126 34.66 24.71 3.74
CA LYS A 126 34.73 23.88 2.54
C LYS A 126 35.11 22.42 2.82
N SER A 127 35.61 22.12 4.03
CA SER A 127 36.06 20.76 4.39
C SER A 127 34.91 19.77 4.55
N LEU A 128 33.70 20.26 4.85
CA LEU A 128 32.48 19.47 4.93
C LEU A 128 32.09 18.83 3.59
N PHE A 129 32.44 19.44 2.47
CA PHE A 129 32.12 18.93 1.12
C PHE A 129 33.10 17.84 0.65
N GLU A 130 34.27 17.71 1.28
CA GLU A 130 35.29 16.72 0.90
C GLU A 130 35.00 15.33 1.48
N ALA A 131 34.31 15.24 2.62
CA ALA A 131 33.98 13.98 3.28
C ALA A 131 33.02 13.10 2.44
N ASP A 132 32.11 13.73 1.68
CA ASP A 132 31.16 13.02 0.79
C ASP A 132 31.82 12.33 -0.41
N THR A 133 32.97 12.82 -0.85
CA THR A 133 33.68 12.20 -1.98
C THR A 133 34.32 10.86 -1.62
N LYS A 134 34.42 10.50 -0.33
CA LYS A 134 35.13 9.29 0.14
C LYS A 134 34.23 8.13 0.55
N VAL A 135 32.91 8.30 0.71
CA VAL A 135 32.02 7.26 1.25
C VAL A 135 31.22 6.50 0.16
N GLY A 136 31.23 6.95 -1.09
CA GLY A 136 30.57 6.26 -2.21
C GLY A 136 31.54 5.50 -3.11
N GLN A 137 31.52 4.16 -3.05
CA GLN A 137 32.16 3.30 -4.03
C GLN A 137 31.64 3.60 -5.45
N MET A 138 32.58 3.85 -6.37
CA MET A 138 32.50 3.64 -7.82
C MET A 138 31.22 4.12 -8.55
N SER A 139 31.15 5.41 -8.84
CA SER A 139 30.57 5.89 -10.11
C SER A 139 31.12 7.28 -10.45
N GLU A 140 31.50 7.45 -11.70
CA GLU A 140 32.21 8.59 -12.27
C GLU A 140 31.50 9.93 -12.00
N GLY A 141 32.23 10.91 -11.45
CA GLY A 141 31.79 12.30 -11.31
C GLY A 141 31.92 12.83 -9.87
N SER A 142 32.94 13.63 -9.61
CA SER A 142 33.14 14.35 -8.34
C SER A 142 32.17 15.54 -8.21
N ALA A 143 30.86 15.28 -8.22
CA ALA A 143 29.84 16.33 -8.09
C ALA A 143 29.74 16.75 -6.60
N THR A 144 29.94 18.04 -6.33
CA THR A 144 29.76 18.61 -4.99
C THR A 144 28.28 18.54 -4.58
N PRO A 145 27.94 18.62 -3.27
CA PRO A 145 26.54 18.71 -2.85
C PRO A 145 25.78 19.87 -3.50
N LEU A 146 26.47 20.97 -3.82
CA LEU A 146 25.92 22.10 -4.55
C LEU A 146 25.58 21.74 -6.01
N ASP A 147 26.48 21.03 -6.70
CA ASP A 147 26.24 20.56 -8.07
C ASP A 147 25.02 19.63 -8.13
N LYS A 148 24.91 18.69 -7.18
CA LYS A 148 23.75 17.78 -7.07
C LYS A 148 22.44 18.54 -6.87
N VAL A 149 22.46 19.64 -6.10
CA VAL A 149 21.28 20.48 -5.91
C VAL A 149 20.90 21.20 -7.21
N TYR A 150 21.85 21.79 -7.92
CA TYR A 150 21.56 22.47 -9.19
C TYR A 150 21.09 21.50 -10.26
N GLU A 151 21.74 20.34 -10.42
CA GLU A 151 21.30 19.31 -11.36
C GLU A 151 19.86 18.87 -11.09
N LEU A 152 19.50 18.68 -9.81
CA LEU A 152 18.14 18.32 -9.45
C LEU A 152 17.15 19.47 -9.69
N ILE A 153 17.51 20.72 -9.41
CA ILE A 153 16.67 21.89 -9.72
C ILE A 153 16.43 21.98 -11.22
N ASP A 154 17.48 21.92 -12.03
CA ASP A 154 17.41 22.00 -13.49
C ASP A 154 16.53 20.90 -14.07
N ASP A 155 16.65 19.67 -13.53
CA ASP A 155 15.80 18.57 -13.95
C ASP A 155 14.35 18.76 -13.52
N LEU A 156 14.12 19.24 -12.28
CA LEU A 156 12.79 19.57 -11.78
C LEU A 156 12.14 20.72 -12.54
N GLU A 157 12.89 21.64 -13.15
CA GLU A 157 12.32 22.75 -13.92
C GLU A 157 11.72 22.29 -15.27
N LYS A 158 12.18 21.15 -15.82
CA LYS A 158 11.66 20.54 -17.06
C LYS A 158 10.18 20.14 -16.95
N SER A 159 9.56 19.82 -18.09
CA SER A 159 8.22 19.21 -18.10
C SER A 159 8.25 17.79 -17.53
N LEU A 160 7.14 17.32 -16.94
CA LEU A 160 7.06 15.97 -16.33
C LEU A 160 7.48 14.84 -17.29
N GLN A 161 7.27 15.03 -18.60
CA GLN A 161 7.69 14.07 -19.63
C GLN A 161 9.21 14.04 -19.81
N ALA A 162 9.89 15.17 -19.65
CA ALA A 162 11.33 15.33 -19.91
C ALA A 162 12.20 15.19 -18.65
N MET A 163 11.59 15.09 -17.46
CA MET A 163 12.29 14.82 -16.20
C MET A 163 12.93 13.43 -16.19
N SER A 164 14.04 13.29 -15.46
CA SER A 164 14.56 11.97 -15.12
C SER A 164 13.63 11.22 -14.17
N VAL A 165 13.80 9.90 -14.10
CA VAL A 165 13.11 9.05 -13.11
C VAL A 165 13.48 9.45 -11.68
N HIS A 166 14.71 9.93 -11.47
CA HIS A 166 15.17 10.39 -10.17
C HIS A 166 14.42 11.66 -9.73
N ALA A 167 14.27 12.66 -10.60
CA ALA A 167 13.49 13.87 -10.28
C ALA A 167 12.02 13.54 -9.99
N ILE A 168 11.42 12.61 -10.73
CA ILE A 168 10.04 12.14 -10.47
C ILE A 168 9.95 11.46 -9.11
N ALA A 169 10.93 10.63 -8.75
CA ALA A 169 11.00 10.00 -7.44
C ALA A 169 11.08 11.02 -6.30
N GLN A 170 11.85 12.09 -6.48
CA GLN A 170 11.94 13.19 -5.51
C GLN A 170 10.62 13.94 -5.34
N ILE A 171 9.86 14.14 -6.42
CA ILE A 171 8.51 14.74 -6.35
C ILE A 171 7.53 13.80 -5.64
N ILE A 172 7.55 12.49 -5.95
CA ILE A 172 6.68 11.51 -5.30
C ILE A 172 6.97 11.45 -3.78
N LEU A 173 8.25 11.51 -3.40
CA LEU A 173 8.66 11.60 -2.00
C LEU A 173 8.06 12.85 -1.33
N GLU A 174 8.06 13.99 -2.02
CA GLU A 174 7.46 15.24 -1.52
C GLU A 174 5.93 15.18 -1.38
N VAL A 175 5.25 14.45 -2.26
CA VAL A 175 3.79 14.27 -2.23
C VAL A 175 3.34 13.30 -1.13
N THR A 176 4.25 12.44 -0.68
CA THR A 176 3.93 11.35 0.24
C THR A 176 3.30 11.87 1.55
N PRO A 177 2.14 11.32 1.97
CA PRO A 177 1.48 11.77 3.20
C PRO A 177 2.42 11.72 4.39
N LYS A 178 2.50 12.85 5.10
CA LYS A 178 3.34 12.99 6.28
C LYS A 178 2.89 11.96 7.34
N PRO A 179 3.80 11.21 7.98
CA PRO A 179 3.42 10.24 8.99
C PRO A 179 2.73 10.96 10.16
N ILE A 180 1.47 10.60 10.42
CA ILE A 180 0.72 11.09 11.58
C ILE A 180 1.35 10.47 12.81
N ALA A 181 1.70 11.29 13.80
CA ALA A 181 2.11 10.79 15.11
C ALA A 181 0.91 10.06 15.73
N LEU A 182 0.93 8.73 15.68
CA LEU A 182 0.01 7.92 16.47
C LEU A 182 0.40 8.11 17.94
N GLU A 183 -0.53 8.59 18.76
CA GLU A 183 -0.41 8.37 20.21
C GLU A 183 -0.22 6.86 20.45
N PRO A 184 0.64 6.46 21.39
CA PRO A 184 0.90 5.05 21.64
C PRO A 184 -0.35 4.41 22.25
N THR A 185 -1.27 3.96 21.40
CA THR A 185 -2.37 3.10 21.81
C THR A 185 -1.79 1.75 22.17
N VAL A 186 -1.59 1.56 23.47
CA VAL A 186 -1.21 0.30 24.09
C VAL A 186 -2.12 -0.82 23.56
N GLY A 187 -1.55 -1.80 22.85
CA GLY A 187 -2.19 -3.08 22.60
C GLY A 187 -2.76 -3.37 21.21
N VAL A 188 -2.48 -2.58 20.18
CA VAL A 188 -2.84 -2.95 18.80
C VAL A 188 -1.60 -3.54 18.11
N SER A 189 -1.62 -4.84 17.79
CA SER A 189 -0.49 -5.48 17.10
C SER A 189 -0.16 -4.77 15.78
N ASP A 190 1.13 -4.72 15.42
CA ASP A 190 1.71 -4.07 14.22
C ASP A 190 1.17 -4.52 12.84
N TYR A 191 0.10 -5.31 12.82
CA TYR A 191 -0.57 -5.78 11.63
C TYR A 191 -1.77 -4.90 11.29
N LEU A 192 -1.54 -3.66 10.85
CA LEU A 192 -2.57 -2.91 10.13
C LEU A 192 -2.59 -3.40 8.67
N ILE A 193 -3.38 -4.43 8.40
CA ILE A 193 -3.67 -4.86 7.02
C ILE A 193 -4.59 -3.81 6.41
N VAL A 194 -4.03 -2.83 5.70
CA VAL A 194 -4.80 -1.89 4.88
C VAL A 194 -5.13 -2.57 3.56
N THR A 195 -6.25 -3.28 3.49
CA THR A 195 -6.81 -3.67 2.19
C THR A 195 -7.49 -2.46 1.53
N PRO A 196 -7.35 -2.28 0.22
CA PRO A 196 -8.18 -1.31 -0.51
C PRO A 196 -9.67 -1.67 -0.33
N PRO A 197 -10.57 -0.67 -0.35
CA PRO A 197 -12.01 -0.94 -0.33
C PRO A 197 -12.36 -1.77 -1.56
N ILE A 198 -13.02 -2.90 -1.34
CA ILE A 198 -13.54 -3.72 -2.44
C ILE A 198 -14.71 -2.98 -3.04
N MET A 199 -14.67 -2.74 -4.35
CA MET A 199 -15.84 -2.25 -5.05
C MET A 199 -16.82 -3.41 -5.24
N ARG A 200 -17.99 -3.33 -4.60
CA ARG A 200 -19.13 -4.20 -4.88
C ARG A 200 -19.76 -3.71 -6.18
N ASN A 201 -19.61 -4.45 -7.29
CA ASN A 201 -20.19 -4.10 -8.61
C ASN A 201 -19.93 -2.64 -9.06
N GLY A 202 -18.74 -2.09 -8.80
CA GLY A 202 -18.40 -0.71 -9.19
C GLY A 202 -18.89 0.39 -8.24
N MET A 203 -19.36 0.04 -7.05
CA MET A 203 -19.60 1.01 -5.96
C MET A 203 -18.73 0.68 -4.73
N VAL A 204 -18.25 1.73 -4.05
CA VAL A 204 -17.49 1.62 -2.79
C VAL A 204 -18.40 0.96 -1.75
N GLY A 205 -18.10 -0.28 -1.36
CA GLY A 205 -18.82 -0.97 -0.30
C GLY A 205 -18.64 -0.27 1.07
N PRO A 206 -19.52 -0.53 2.05
CA PRO A 206 -19.36 0.01 3.39
C PRO A 206 -18.02 -0.43 4.01
N ASP A 207 -17.46 0.38 4.91
CA ASP A 207 -16.23 0.04 5.62
C ASP A 207 -16.32 -1.35 6.28
N LEU A 208 -15.23 -2.12 6.23
CA LEU A 208 -15.11 -3.40 6.91
C LEU A 208 -15.20 -3.18 8.44
N LYS A 209 -16.40 -3.33 9.01
CA LYS A 209 -16.70 -3.02 10.43
C LYS A 209 -16.92 -4.27 11.24
N GLU A 210 -17.45 -5.32 10.63
CA GLU A 210 -17.78 -6.59 11.27
C GLU A 210 -16.81 -7.71 10.86
N PRO A 211 -16.53 -8.70 11.73
CA PRO A 211 -15.66 -9.83 11.40
C PRO A 211 -16.03 -10.54 10.09
N CYS A 212 -17.33 -10.63 9.77
CA CYS A 212 -17.81 -11.28 8.55
C CYS A 212 -17.48 -10.47 7.27
N ASP A 213 -17.34 -9.15 7.33
CA ASP A 213 -16.98 -8.32 6.17
C ASP A 213 -15.58 -8.70 5.66
N PHE A 214 -14.67 -9.05 6.58
CA PHE A 214 -13.33 -9.55 6.22
C PHE A 214 -13.38 -10.94 5.58
N LEU A 215 -14.35 -11.77 5.95
CA LEU A 215 -14.51 -13.11 5.40
C LEU A 215 -15.06 -13.09 3.97
N GLU A 216 -15.97 -12.16 3.66
CA GLU A 216 -16.47 -11.94 2.29
C GLU A 216 -15.29 -11.67 1.34
N ARG A 217 -14.43 -10.72 1.71
CA ARG A 217 -13.18 -10.42 1.00
C ARG A 217 -12.30 -11.65 0.84
N ASP A 218 -12.01 -12.31 1.96
CA ASP A 218 -11.04 -13.40 2.00
C ASP A 218 -11.53 -14.60 1.18
N LEU A 219 -12.85 -14.79 1.06
CA LEU A 219 -13.46 -15.79 0.19
C LEU A 219 -13.23 -15.48 -1.31
N VAL A 220 -13.42 -14.22 -1.73
CA VAL A 220 -13.12 -13.78 -3.09
C VAL A 220 -11.64 -14.03 -3.42
N PHE A 221 -10.75 -13.75 -2.48
CA PHE A 221 -9.33 -14.03 -2.65
C PHE A 221 -9.00 -15.52 -2.66
N ALA A 222 -9.63 -16.32 -1.79
CA ALA A 222 -9.41 -17.77 -1.74
C ALA A 222 -9.73 -18.39 -3.11
N LYS A 223 -10.88 -18.05 -3.71
CA LYS A 223 -11.31 -18.61 -4.99
C LYS A 223 -10.37 -18.30 -6.17
N ARG A 224 -9.54 -17.25 -6.07
CA ARG A 224 -8.54 -16.85 -7.08
C ARG A 224 -7.14 -17.47 -6.85
N ARG A 225 -6.93 -18.25 -5.79
CA ARG A 225 -5.64 -18.89 -5.46
C ARG A 225 -5.49 -20.28 -6.08
N VAL A 226 -4.23 -20.71 -6.26
CA VAL A 226 -3.87 -22.07 -6.70
C VAL A 226 -4.45 -23.12 -5.73
N ILE A 227 -5.03 -24.18 -6.30
CA ILE A 227 -5.81 -25.22 -5.58
C ILE A 227 -5.09 -25.74 -4.33
N ALA A 228 -3.78 -25.98 -4.41
CA ALA A 228 -2.99 -26.59 -3.33
C ALA A 228 -2.97 -25.81 -1.99
N VAL A 229 -3.20 -24.49 -2.01
CA VAL A 229 -3.12 -23.64 -0.79
C VAL A 229 -4.49 -23.07 -0.42
N ARG A 230 -5.47 -23.22 -1.30
CA ARG A 230 -6.76 -22.55 -1.23
C ARG A 230 -7.61 -22.97 -0.03
N ASP A 231 -7.66 -24.26 0.26
CA ASP A 231 -8.56 -24.80 1.28
C ASP A 231 -8.06 -24.48 2.69
N ASN A 232 -6.74 -24.61 2.92
CA ASN A 232 -6.11 -24.20 4.17
C ASN A 232 -6.24 -22.70 4.41
N PHE A 233 -6.12 -21.89 3.35
CA PHE A 233 -6.28 -20.45 3.46
C PHE A 233 -7.69 -20.08 3.93
N LEU A 234 -8.75 -20.60 3.30
CA LEU A 234 -10.11 -20.25 3.70
C LEU A 234 -10.42 -20.74 5.12
N LEU A 235 -9.99 -21.96 5.47
CA LEU A 235 -10.18 -22.52 6.80
C LEU A 235 -9.56 -21.63 7.89
N GLU A 236 -8.34 -21.12 7.68
CA GLU A 236 -7.69 -20.18 8.62
C GLU A 236 -8.46 -18.85 8.77
N ARG A 237 -9.13 -18.39 7.72
CA ARG A 237 -9.93 -17.15 7.78
C ARG A 237 -11.24 -17.37 8.51
N VAL A 238 -11.92 -18.48 8.25
CA VAL A 238 -13.11 -18.90 9.00
C VAL A 238 -12.78 -19.00 10.49
N ARG A 239 -11.67 -19.66 10.85
CA ARG A 239 -11.14 -19.73 12.23
C ARG A 239 -11.01 -18.36 12.91
N LYS A 240 -10.40 -17.40 12.23
CA LYS A 240 -10.20 -16.05 12.79
C LYS A 240 -11.52 -15.34 13.06
N VAL A 241 -12.47 -15.46 12.13
CA VAL A 241 -13.79 -14.83 12.22
C VAL A 241 -14.62 -15.48 13.31
N HIS A 242 -14.63 -16.81 13.36
CA HIS A 242 -15.32 -17.59 14.40
C HIS A 242 -14.78 -17.24 15.79
N LYS A 243 -13.45 -17.24 15.97
CA LYS A 243 -12.81 -16.81 17.23
C LYS A 243 -13.15 -15.37 17.62
N ALA A 244 -13.21 -14.45 16.65
CA ALA A 244 -13.59 -13.06 16.92
C ALA A 244 -15.05 -12.95 17.40
N LEU A 245 -15.97 -13.72 16.82
CA LEU A 245 -17.37 -13.76 17.25
C LEU A 245 -17.54 -14.39 18.64
N LEU A 246 -16.79 -15.46 18.93
CA LEU A 246 -16.74 -16.05 20.28
C LEU A 246 -16.23 -15.04 21.31
N SER A 247 -15.20 -14.25 20.98
CA SER A 247 -14.66 -13.21 21.87
C SER A 247 -15.65 -12.09 22.17
N LYS A 248 -16.68 -11.91 21.32
CA LYS A 248 -17.80 -10.99 21.52
C LYS A 248 -18.94 -11.60 22.35
N GLY A 249 -18.77 -12.83 22.86
CA GLY A 249 -19.74 -13.51 23.71
C GLY A 249 -20.80 -14.33 22.98
N GLN A 250 -20.67 -14.57 21.67
CA GLN A 250 -21.60 -15.44 20.93
C GLN A 250 -21.34 -16.93 21.23
N GLY A 251 -22.39 -17.75 21.23
CA GLY A 251 -22.26 -19.21 21.33
C GLY A 251 -21.55 -19.82 20.11
N ILE A 252 -20.97 -21.01 20.27
CA ILE A 252 -20.21 -21.70 19.21
C ILE A 252 -21.07 -21.97 17.96
N GLU A 253 -22.28 -22.51 18.16
CA GLU A 253 -23.21 -22.79 17.05
C GLU A 253 -23.83 -21.49 16.49
N GLU A 254 -24.10 -20.51 17.35
CA GLU A 254 -24.71 -19.24 16.97
C GLU A 254 -23.77 -18.39 16.11
N SER A 255 -22.50 -18.32 16.48
CA SER A 255 -21.47 -17.62 15.71
C SER A 255 -21.26 -18.25 14.34
N ALA A 256 -21.33 -19.58 14.25
CA ALA A 256 -21.28 -20.31 13.00
C ALA A 256 -22.50 -20.05 12.11
N ALA A 257 -23.70 -20.08 12.69
CA ALA A 257 -24.95 -19.79 11.98
C ALA A 257 -24.96 -18.34 11.47
N TRP A 258 -24.43 -17.41 12.27
CA TRP A 258 -24.25 -16.01 11.91
C TRP A 258 -23.31 -15.84 10.71
N ILE A 259 -22.18 -16.54 10.68
CA ILE A 259 -21.24 -16.51 9.54
C ILE A 259 -21.95 -16.96 8.25
N ILE A 260 -22.64 -18.11 8.29
CA ILE A 260 -23.36 -18.65 7.13
C ILE A 260 -24.44 -17.66 6.66
N TYR A 261 -25.25 -17.16 7.60
CA TYR A 261 -26.31 -16.20 7.33
C TYR A 261 -25.77 -14.94 6.66
N LYS A 262 -24.78 -14.30 7.28
CA LYS A 262 -24.26 -13.01 6.86
C LYS A 262 -23.60 -13.09 5.49
N ILE A 263 -22.72 -14.07 5.28
CA ILE A 263 -22.04 -14.25 4.00
C ILE A 263 -23.03 -14.61 2.89
N SER A 264 -24.07 -15.38 3.18
CA SER A 264 -25.12 -15.66 2.20
C SER A 264 -25.87 -14.39 1.75
N GLN A 265 -26.15 -13.48 2.69
CA GLN A 265 -26.74 -12.17 2.36
C GLN A 265 -25.77 -11.33 1.51
N ASP A 266 -24.49 -11.28 1.88
CA ASP A 266 -23.50 -10.45 1.19
C ASP A 266 -23.23 -10.91 -0.26
N PHE A 267 -23.30 -12.22 -0.53
CA PHE A 267 -23.18 -12.79 -1.88
C PHE A 267 -24.50 -12.91 -2.65
N ASN A 268 -25.60 -12.34 -2.15
CA ASN A 268 -26.94 -12.46 -2.75
C ASN A 268 -27.34 -13.92 -3.05
N LEU A 269 -26.96 -14.86 -2.17
CA LEU A 269 -27.42 -16.24 -2.25
C LEU A 269 -28.92 -16.32 -1.88
N PRO A 270 -29.62 -17.42 -2.24
CA PRO A 270 -31.00 -17.61 -1.81
C PRO A 270 -31.17 -17.32 -0.31
N PRO A 271 -32.14 -16.48 0.08
CA PRO A 271 -32.22 -15.95 1.43
C PRO A 271 -32.35 -17.09 2.43
N ILE A 272 -31.31 -17.25 3.25
CA ILE A 272 -31.31 -18.13 4.42
C ILE A 272 -31.55 -17.26 5.65
N THR A 273 -32.37 -17.72 6.59
CA THR A 273 -32.49 -17.10 7.91
C THR A 273 -31.41 -17.64 8.84
N ASN A 274 -31.08 -16.90 9.90
CA ASN A 274 -30.13 -17.40 10.91
C ASN A 274 -30.58 -18.75 11.51
N GLN A 275 -31.88 -18.92 11.73
CA GLN A 275 -32.45 -20.17 12.23
C GLN A 275 -32.28 -21.35 11.26
N GLN A 276 -32.46 -21.11 9.96
CA GLN A 276 -32.18 -22.11 8.93
C GLN A 276 -30.69 -22.47 8.85
N ALA A 277 -29.80 -21.49 9.04
CA ALA A 277 -28.35 -21.74 9.11
C ALA A 277 -27.98 -22.61 10.33
N LEU A 278 -28.64 -22.38 11.47
CA LEU A 278 -28.45 -23.16 12.68
C LEU A 278 -28.96 -24.59 12.54
N GLU A 279 -30.12 -24.79 11.90
CA GLU A 279 -30.63 -26.12 11.57
C GLU A 279 -29.71 -26.88 10.60
N TYR A 280 -29.15 -26.18 9.61
CA TYR A 280 -28.15 -26.74 8.70
C TYR A 280 -26.92 -27.25 9.46
N LEU A 281 -26.39 -26.45 10.39
CA LEU A 281 -25.24 -26.83 11.22
C LEU A 281 -25.53 -28.04 12.09
N LYS A 282 -26.66 -28.04 12.82
CA LYS A 282 -27.07 -29.18 13.66
C LYS A 282 -27.17 -30.47 12.86
N LYS A 283 -27.74 -30.41 11.65
CA LYS A 283 -27.82 -31.55 10.75
C LYS A 283 -26.45 -32.05 10.27
N LYS A 284 -25.51 -31.13 10.00
CA LYS A 284 -24.15 -31.47 9.57
C LYS A 284 -23.24 -31.94 10.70
N LEU A 285 -23.56 -31.60 11.94
CA LEU A 285 -22.86 -32.04 13.15
C LEU A 285 -23.38 -33.39 13.69
N ALA A 286 -24.62 -33.76 13.38
CA ALA A 286 -25.23 -35.00 13.86
C ALA A 286 -24.37 -36.23 13.56
N GLY A 287 -23.94 -36.94 14.62
CA GLY A 287 -23.15 -38.16 14.52
C GLY A 287 -21.66 -37.96 14.21
N LYS A 288 -21.14 -36.72 14.26
CA LYS A 288 -19.70 -36.46 14.16
C LYS A 288 -19.06 -36.40 15.54
N GLU A 289 -17.95 -37.11 15.71
CA GLU A 289 -17.11 -37.06 16.91
C GLU A 289 -15.88 -36.17 16.65
N GLY A 290 -15.48 -35.36 17.64
CA GLY A 290 -14.33 -34.47 17.56
C GLY A 290 -14.53 -33.15 18.31
N ASP A 291 -13.54 -32.27 18.20
CA ASP A 291 -13.65 -30.90 18.73
C ASP A 291 -14.75 -30.13 17.98
N LEU A 292 -15.70 -29.58 18.74
CA LEU A 292 -16.89 -28.93 18.19
C LEU A 292 -16.52 -27.70 17.35
N SER A 293 -15.49 -26.94 17.74
CA SER A 293 -15.05 -25.74 17.03
C SER A 293 -14.43 -26.12 15.68
N ASP A 294 -13.50 -27.07 15.68
CA ASP A 294 -12.85 -27.56 14.45
C ASP A 294 -13.85 -28.15 13.47
N LEU A 295 -14.85 -28.90 13.96
CA LEU A 295 -15.90 -29.47 13.11
C LEU A 295 -16.75 -28.38 12.46
N ILE A 296 -17.14 -27.38 13.24
CA ILE A 296 -17.92 -26.23 12.77
C ILE A 296 -17.16 -25.42 11.73
N GLU A 297 -15.90 -25.10 11.97
CA GLU A 297 -15.06 -24.32 11.05
C GLU A 297 -14.91 -25.03 9.69
N LYS A 298 -14.77 -26.36 9.69
CA LYS A 298 -14.76 -27.18 8.47
C LYS A 298 -16.09 -27.13 7.74
N ILE A 299 -17.21 -27.29 8.46
CA ILE A 299 -18.56 -27.24 7.88
C ILE A 299 -18.84 -25.86 7.24
N ILE A 300 -18.45 -24.77 7.90
CA ILE A 300 -18.57 -23.42 7.34
C ILE A 300 -17.73 -23.32 6.06
N THR A 301 -16.46 -23.75 6.12
CA THR A 301 -15.54 -23.69 4.98
C THR A 301 -16.09 -24.46 3.77
N GLU A 302 -16.61 -25.67 3.99
CA GLU A 302 -17.28 -26.49 2.97
C GLU A 302 -18.51 -25.77 2.38
N TYR A 303 -19.39 -25.26 3.25
CA TYR A 303 -20.59 -24.53 2.82
C TYR A 303 -20.25 -23.35 1.90
N LEU A 304 -19.27 -22.53 2.29
CA LEU A 304 -18.84 -21.37 1.53
C LEU A 304 -18.20 -21.77 0.19
N TRP A 305 -17.48 -22.89 0.13
CA TRP A 305 -16.95 -23.42 -1.12
C TRP A 305 -18.03 -23.86 -2.08
N GLU A 306 -19.01 -24.63 -1.59
CA GLU A 306 -20.08 -25.22 -2.41
C GLU A 306 -21.05 -24.16 -2.93
N ARG A 307 -21.43 -23.20 -2.08
CA ARG A 307 -22.56 -22.30 -2.37
C ARG A 307 -22.17 -21.03 -3.09
N ILE A 308 -20.93 -20.57 -2.93
CA ILE A 308 -20.50 -19.29 -3.50
C ILE A 308 -19.73 -19.55 -4.79
N VAL A 309 -20.45 -19.48 -5.89
CA VAL A 309 -19.88 -19.55 -7.25
C VAL A 309 -19.60 -18.12 -7.70
N LEU A 310 -18.33 -17.75 -7.75
CA LEU A 310 -17.93 -16.48 -8.34
C LEU A 310 -17.92 -16.64 -9.86
N PRO A 311 -18.31 -15.61 -10.64
CA PRO A 311 -18.09 -15.59 -12.08
C PRO A 311 -16.57 -15.53 -12.31
N ILE A 312 -15.96 -16.70 -12.48
CA ILE A 312 -14.54 -16.83 -12.77
C ILE A 312 -14.46 -17.18 -14.26
N GLN A 313 -14.16 -16.19 -15.11
CA GLN A 313 -13.62 -16.48 -16.43
C GLN A 313 -12.12 -16.78 -16.24
N ILE A 314 -11.80 -18.05 -16.00
CA ILE A 314 -10.46 -18.55 -16.33
C ILE A 314 -10.58 -18.97 -17.80
N GLU A 315 -10.00 -18.20 -18.71
CA GLU A 315 -9.65 -18.76 -20.02
C GLU A 315 -8.61 -19.85 -19.77
N GLU A 316 -9.07 -21.10 -19.73
CA GLU A 316 -8.18 -22.25 -19.84
C GLU A 316 -7.53 -22.17 -21.21
N LYS A 317 -6.31 -21.63 -21.28
CA LYS A 317 -5.44 -21.91 -22.42
C LYS A 317 -5.08 -23.38 -22.35
N GLU A 318 -5.78 -24.18 -23.13
CA GLU A 318 -5.38 -25.55 -23.46
C GLU A 318 -3.92 -25.52 -23.95
N SER A 319 -3.16 -26.44 -23.37
CA SER A 319 -1.73 -26.71 -23.55
C SER A 319 -1.33 -26.97 -24.99
#